data_AF-A0A355QB75-F1
#
_entry.id   AF-A0A355QB75-F1
#
_cell.length_a   1.000
_cell.length_b   1.000
_cell.length_c   1.000
_cell.angle_alpha   90.00
_cell.angle_beta   90.00
_cell.angle_gamma   90.00
#
_symmetry.space_group_name_H-M   'P 1'
#
loop_
_entity.id
_entity.type
_entity.pdbx_description
1 polymer ?
#
loop_
_entity_poly.entity_id
_entity_poly.type
_entity_poly.pdbx_seq_one_letter_code
_entity_poly.pdbx_strand_id
1 'polypeptide(L)' 'MDRLRNLPILAFHDSGDDVVPYQESVRMVEKVNASGGNAKLKTFHEKSHDSWTAAYANPELCEWMLSKTRTH' A
#
# COMPACT_ATOMS: atom_id res chain seq x y z
N MET A 1 -1.42 10.57 13.69
CA MET A 1 -1.86 9.89 12.45
C MET A 1 -3.12 10.52 11.83
N ASP A 2 -3.61 11.67 12.31
CA ASP A 2 -4.90 12.21 11.84
C ASP A 2 -4.92 12.66 10.38
N ARG A 3 -3.77 13.00 9.79
CA ARG A 3 -3.70 13.42 8.38
C ARG A 3 -3.94 12.29 7.39
N LEU A 4 -3.69 11.03 7.78
CA LEU A 4 -3.85 9.86 6.90
C LEU A 4 -5.15 9.10 7.15
N ARG A 5 -5.82 9.37 8.28
CA ARG A 5 -7.04 8.66 8.71
C ARG A 5 -8.12 8.61 7.62
N ASN A 6 -8.35 9.74 6.94
CA ASN A 6 -9.43 9.85 5.95
C ASN A 6 -8.97 9.58 4.51
N LEU A 7 -7.70 9.18 4.31
CA LEU A 7 -7.18 8.87 2.98
C LEU A 7 -7.29 7.37 2.73
N PRO A 8 -7.88 6.95 1.59
CA PRO A 8 -7.76 5.57 1.15
C PRO A 8 -6.30 5.31 0.74
N ILE A 9 -5.70 4.26 1.30
CA ILE A 9 -4.30 3.89 1.01
C ILE A 9 -4.24 2.46 0.46
N LEU A 10 -3.56 2.29 -0.66
CA LEU A 10 -3.17 1.00 -1.21
C LEU A 10 -1.65 1.00 -1.37
N ALA A 11 -0.97 0.30 -0.46
CA ALA A 11 0.47 0.12 -0.46
C ALA A 11 0.83 -1.19 -1.18
N PHE A 12 2.06 -1.24 -1.72
CA PHE A 12 2.64 -2.39 -2.41
C PHE A 12 4.01 -2.68 -1.82
N HIS A 13 4.35 -3.94 -1.63
CA HIS A 13 5.67 -4.35 -1.15
C HIS A 13 5.91 -5.83 -1.49
N ASP A 14 7.14 -6.21 -1.81
CA ASP A 14 7.52 -7.63 -1.93
C ASP A 14 8.03 -8.17 -0.59
N SER A 15 7.47 -9.27 -0.11
CA SER A 15 7.89 -9.87 1.16
C SER A 15 9.35 -10.33 1.21
N GLY A 16 9.97 -10.52 0.05
CA GLY A 16 11.38 -10.88 -0.08
C GLY A 16 12.28 -9.72 -0.54
N ASP A 17 11.83 -8.47 -0.43
CA ASP A 17 12.67 -7.28 -0.60
C ASP A 17 13.84 -7.32 0.40
N ASP A 18 15.06 -7.27 -0.13
CA ASP A 18 16.32 -7.30 0.63
C ASP A 18 16.95 -5.92 0.84
N VAL A 19 16.37 -4.86 0.25
CA VAL A 19 16.82 -3.48 0.37
C VAL A 19 15.99 -2.72 1.40
N VAL A 20 14.66 -2.85 1.34
CA VAL A 20 13.73 -2.25 2.31
C VAL A 20 12.98 -3.37 3.04
N PRO A 21 13.04 -3.45 4.37
CA PRO A 21 12.32 -4.48 5.10
C PRO A 21 10.80 -4.39 4.91
N TYR A 22 10.19 -5.50 4.48
CA TYR A 22 8.74 -5.65 4.34
C TYR A 22 7.93 -5.16 5.56
N GLN A 23 8.49 -5.34 6.75
CA GLN A 23 7.90 -4.93 8.02
C GLN A 23 7.64 -3.42 8.12
N GLU A 24 8.37 -2.58 7.37
CA GLU A 24 8.13 -1.14 7.38
C GLU A 24 6.79 -0.78 6.73
N SER A 25 6.41 -1.44 5.63
CA SER A 25 5.08 -1.29 5.04
C SER A 25 3.98 -1.88 5.90
N VAL A 26 4.22 -3.06 6.52
CA VAL A 26 3.27 -3.67 7.47
C VAL A 26 2.99 -2.72 8.63
N ARG A 27 4.04 -2.23 9.31
CA ARG A 27 3.91 -1.30 10.45
C ARG A 27 3.16 -0.03 10.07
N MET A 28 3.39 0.50 8.89
CA MET A 28 2.72 1.72 8.41
C MET A 28 1.23 1.48 8.18
N VAL A 29 0.85 0.39 7.50
CA VAL A 29 -0.56 0.02 7.30
C VAL A 29 -1.27 -0.25 8.61
N GLU A 30 -0.63 -1.01 9.52
CA GLU A 30 -1.17 -1.28 10.85
C GLU A 30 -1.40 -0.01 11.66
N LYS A 31 -0.45 0.93 11.68
CA LYS A 31 -0.59 2.19 12.40
C LYS A 31 -1.69 3.09 11.84
N VAL A 32 -1.87 3.12 10.51
CA VAL A 32 -2.98 3.85 9.87
C VAL A 32 -4.31 3.24 10.29
N ASN A 33 -4.44 1.91 10.21
CA ASN A 33 -5.67 1.19 10.54
C ASN A 33 -6.00 1.25 12.04
N ALA A 34 -5.00 1.14 12.93
CA ALA A 34 -5.16 1.33 14.37
C ALA A 34 -5.61 2.75 14.73
N SER A 35 -5.32 3.72 13.85
CA SER A 35 -5.82 5.09 13.96
C SER A 35 -7.18 5.29 13.28
N GLY A 36 -7.93 4.22 12.97
CA GLY A 36 -9.24 4.29 12.32
C GLY A 36 -9.21 4.68 10.84
N GLY A 37 -8.05 4.55 10.18
CA GLY A 37 -7.93 4.73 8.74
C GLY A 37 -8.26 3.48 7.92
N ASN A 38 -8.08 3.57 6.61
CA ASN A 38 -8.31 2.46 5.67
C ASN A 38 -7.13 2.30 4.72
N ALA A 39 -6.14 1.54 5.17
CA ALA A 39 -4.95 1.17 4.41
C ALA A 39 -4.94 -0.33 4.11
N LYS A 40 -4.59 -0.67 2.87
CA LYS A 40 -4.37 -2.06 2.41
C LYS A 40 -2.92 -2.22 1.95
N LEU A 41 -2.37 -3.41 2.15
CA LEU A 41 -1.06 -3.80 1.63
C LEU A 41 -1.24 -4.96 0.63
N LYS A 42 -0.89 -4.74 -0.64
CA LYS A 42 -0.73 -5.81 -1.63
C LYS A 42 0.70 -6.31 -1.54
N THR A 43 0.85 -7.59 -1.20
CA THR A 43 2.15 -8.22 -1.00
C THR A 43 2.51 -9.09 -2.20
N PHE A 44 3.74 -8.94 -2.68
CA PHE A 44 4.33 -9.81 -3.70
C PHE A 44 5.33 -10.78 -3.06
N HIS A 45 5.69 -11.84 -3.78
CA HIS A 45 6.54 -12.93 -3.29
C HIS A 45 7.62 -13.31 -4.29
N GLU A 46 8.06 -12.35 -5.11
CA GLU A 46 9.05 -12.53 -6.17
C GLU A 46 10.49 -12.40 -5.67
N LYS A 47 10.70 -12.00 -4.39
CA LYS A 47 12.03 -11.76 -3.79
C LYS A 47 12.82 -10.70 -4.55
N SER A 48 12.16 -9.58 -4.80
CA SER A 48 12.71 -8.46 -5.56
C SER A 48 12.40 -7.16 -4.84
N HIS A 49 13.36 -6.24 -4.83
CA HIS A 49 13.10 -4.86 -4.44
C HIS A 49 12.12 -4.15 -5.40
N ASP A 50 12.10 -4.55 -6.67
CA ASP A 50 11.24 -4.00 -7.72
C ASP A 50 9.80 -4.52 -7.62
N SER A 51 9.08 -4.06 -6.60
CA SER A 51 7.64 -4.30 -6.45
C SER A 51 6.79 -3.34 -7.30
N TRP A 52 7.36 -2.23 -7.78
CA TRP A 52 6.62 -1.21 -8.52
C TRP A 52 6.33 -1.64 -9.96
N THR A 53 7.21 -2.39 -10.62
CA THR A 53 6.93 -2.93 -11.96
C THR A 53 5.66 -3.81 -11.93
N ALA A 54 5.55 -4.72 -10.96
CA ALA A 54 4.34 -5.54 -10.78
C ALA A 54 3.11 -4.71 -10.38
N ALA A 55 3.29 -3.68 -9.55
CA ALA A 55 2.20 -2.78 -9.15
C ALA A 55 1.62 -2.00 -10.34
N TYR A 56 2.46 -1.42 -11.20
CA TYR A 56 2.02 -0.67 -12.39
C TYR A 56 1.52 -1.57 -13.53
N ALA A 57 1.98 -2.82 -13.60
CA ALA A 57 1.43 -3.81 -14.52
C ALA A 57 0.04 -4.33 -14.10
N ASN A 58 -0.39 -4.07 -12.85
CA ASN A 58 -1.69 -4.50 -12.35
C ASN A 58 -2.80 -3.52 -12.76
N PRO A 59 -3.74 -3.91 -13.64
CA PRO A 59 -4.84 -3.03 -14.07
C PRO A 59 -5.73 -2.56 -12.90
N GLU A 60 -5.83 -3.36 -11.82
CA GLU A 60 -6.60 -3.00 -10.63
C GLU A 60 -6.07 -1.73 -9.95
N LEU A 61 -4.78 -1.37 -10.13
CA LEU A 61 -4.23 -0.16 -9.52
C LEU A 61 -4.90 1.08 -10.10
N CYS A 62 -4.99 1.17 -11.44
CA CYS A 62 -5.64 2.30 -12.11
C CYS A 62 -7.13 2.36 -11.78
N GLU A 63 -7.83 1.23 -11.82
CA GLU A 63 -9.24 1.15 -11.44
C GLU A 63 -9.48 1.57 -9.99
N TRP A 64 -8.63 1.09 -9.07
CA TRP A 64 -8.71 1.46 -7.66
C TRP A 64 -8.51 2.96 -7.48
N MET A 65 -7.47 3.55 -8.09
CA MET A 65 -7.19 4.99 -7.98
C MET A 65 -8.35 5.84 -8.50
N LEU A 66 -8.87 5.53 -9.69
CA LEU A 66 -9.98 6.26 -10.30
C LEU A 66 -11.31 6.10 -9.55
N SER A 67 -11.46 5.01 -8.80
CA SER A 67 -12.64 4.82 -7.92
C SER A 67 -12.62 5.70 -6.67
N LYS A 68 -11.49 6.37 -6.33
CA LYS A 68 -11.38 7.20 -5.13
C LYS A 68 -11.63 8.66 -5.45
N THR A 69 -12.49 9.26 -4.63
CA THR A 69 -12.74 10.69 -4.64
C THR A 69 -12.54 11.23 -3.23
N ARG A 70 -12.04 12.45 -3.14
CA ARG A 70 -12.07 13.18 -1.88
C ARG A 70 -13.40 13.91 -1.80
N THR A 71 -14.30 13.41 -0.98
CA THR A 71 -15.53 14.13 -0.64
C THR A 71 -15.14 15.30 0.27
N HIS A 72 -15.50 16.51 -0.14
CA HIS A 72 -15.29 17.74 0.62
C HIS A 72 -16.36 17.91 1.70
#